data_AF-A0A955BF63-F1
#
_entry.id   AF-A0A955BF63-F1
#
_cell.length_a   1.000
_cell.length_b   1.000
_cell.length_c   1.000
_cell.angle_alpha   90.00
_cell.angle_beta   90.00
_cell.angle_gamma   90.00
#
_symmetry.space_group_name_H-M   'P 1'
#
loop_
_entity.id
_entity.type
_entity.pdbx_description
1 polymer ?
#
loop_
_entity_poly.entity_id
_entity_poly.type
_entity_poly.pdbx_seq_one_letter_code
_entity_poly.pdbx_strand_id
1 'polypeptide(L)' 'MRGPYERLKYDLRRVWECPVCQHRERAGGHVTWMVCRCQRELPLHEQQVMRLVDDRIRRQPAAAAERPATD' A
#
# COMPACT_ATOMS: atom_id res chain seq x y z
N MET A 1 -12.31 -15.19 19.31
CA MET A 1 -11.65 -15.83 18.15
C MET A 1 -10.99 -14.75 17.30
N ARG A 2 -9.66 -14.64 17.29
CA ARG A 2 -8.93 -13.86 16.28
C ARG A 2 -8.89 -14.74 15.02
N GLY A 3 -9.52 -14.31 13.94
CA GLY A 3 -9.60 -15.07 12.69
C GLY A 3 -8.22 -15.31 12.05
N PRO A 4 -8.15 -16.13 10.98
CA PRO A 4 -6.92 -16.64 10.36
C PRO A 4 -6.20 -15.58 9.51
N TYR A 5 -6.06 -14.36 10.02
CA TYR A 5 -5.19 -13.36 9.43
C TYR A 5 -3.77 -13.62 9.91
N GLU A 6 -3.15 -14.66 9.35
CA GLU A 6 -1.70 -14.81 9.43
C GLU A 6 -1.08 -13.58 8.77
N ARG A 7 -0.28 -12.82 9.53
CA ARG A 7 0.49 -11.71 8.96
C ARG A 7 1.46 -12.33 7.95
N LEU A 8 1.20 -12.12 6.66
CA LEU A 8 2.07 -12.61 5.61
C LEU A 8 3.50 -12.14 5.89
N LYS A 9 4.43 -13.10 5.91
CA LYS A 9 5.87 -12.85 6.05
C LYS A 9 6.40 -11.87 4.99
N TYR A 10 5.68 -11.72 3.89
CA TYR A 10 6.02 -10.87 2.75
C TYR A 10 4.98 -9.76 2.56
N ASP A 11 5.45 -8.52 2.41
CA ASP A 11 4.67 -7.39 1.90
C ASP A 11 4.64 -7.47 0.37
N LEU A 12 3.46 -7.80 -0.16
CA LEU A 12 3.17 -7.90 -1.59
C LEU A 12 2.52 -6.63 -2.15
N ARG A 13 2.52 -5.54 -1.38
CA ARG A 13 1.90 -4.29 -1.78
C ARG A 13 2.82 -3.48 -2.70
N ARG A 14 2.21 -2.88 -3.71
CA ARG A 14 2.82 -1.89 -4.58
C ARG A 14 2.68 -0.50 -3.97
N VAL A 15 3.65 0.37 -4.20
CA VAL A 15 3.63 1.78 -3.84
C VAL A 15 3.43 2.59 -5.11
N TRP A 16 2.40 3.42 -5.10
CA TRP A 16 2.03 4.31 -6.19
C TRP A 16 2.23 5.75 -5.77
N GLU A 17 2.72 6.61 -6.65
CA GLU A 17 2.92 8.05 -6.40
C GLU A 17 2.10 8.89 -7.38
N CYS A 18 1.36 9.87 -6.87
CA CYS A 18 0.59 10.79 -7.70
C CYS A 18 1.51 11.84 -8.35
N PRO A 19 1.48 12.04 -9.68
CA PRO A 19 2.31 13.07 -10.32
C PRO A 19 1.89 14.51 -9.99
N VAL A 20 0.66 14.71 -9.49
CA VAL A 20 0.11 16.04 -9.19
C VAL A 20 0.45 16.48 -7.76
N CYS A 21 0.08 15.68 -6.77
CA CYS A 21 0.24 16.02 -5.35
C CYS A 21 1.34 15.25 -4.63
N GLN A 22 2.05 14.36 -5.34
CA GLN A 22 3.13 13.51 -4.80
C GLN A 22 2.69 12.56 -3.68
N HIS A 23 1.38 12.40 -3.46
CA HIS A 23 0.86 11.47 -2.48
C HIS A 23 1.23 10.03 -2.84
N ARG A 24 1.69 9.27 -1.84
CA ARG A 24 2.04 7.85 -1.98
C ARG A 24 0.98 6.96 -1.35
N GLU A 25 0.46 6.02 -2.13
CA GLU A 25 -0.55 5.06 -1.67
C GLU A 25 -0.05 3.63 -1.87
N ARG A 26 -0.36 2.75 -0.91
CA ARG A 26 -0.03 1.33 -0.98
C ARG A 26 -1.26 0.55 -1.44
N ALA A 27 -1.11 -0.25 -2.48
CA ALA A 27 -2.17 -1.09 -3.02
C ALA A 27 -1.72 -2.55 -3.11
N GLY A 28 -2.67 -3.49 -3.19
CA GLY A 28 -2.34 -4.91 -3.38
C GLY A 28 -1.59 -5.15 -4.69
N GLY A 29 -0.77 -6.21 -4.76
CA GLY A 29 0.01 -6.55 -5.96
C GLY A 29 -0.83 -6.83 -7.22
N HIS A 30 -2.12 -7.12 -7.07
CA HIS A 30 -3.05 -7.29 -8.19
C HIS A 30 -3.50 -5.96 -8.81
N VAL A 31 -3.29 -4.82 -8.14
CA VAL A 31 -3.63 -3.50 -8.67
C VAL A 31 -2.59 -3.10 -9.71
N THR A 32 -3.02 -2.93 -10.95
CA THR A 32 -2.18 -2.62 -12.12
C THR A 32 -2.23 -1.14 -12.53
N TRP A 33 -3.22 -0.39 -12.04
CA TRP A 33 -3.36 1.05 -12.24
C TRP A 33 -4.21 1.63 -11.11
N MET A 34 -3.99 2.91 -10.77
CA MET A 34 -4.86 3.65 -9.86
C MET A 34 -4.78 5.16 -10.07
N VAL A 35 -5.82 5.87 -9.66
CA VAL A 35 -5.90 7.34 -9.68
C VAL A 35 -5.89 7.86 -8.24
N CYS A 36 -5.22 9.00 -8.02
CA CYS A 36 -5.17 9.61 -6.71
C CYS A 36 -6.51 10.27 -6.34
N ARG A 37 -6.84 10.28 -5.04
CA ARG A 37 -8.07 10.92 -4.53
C ARG A 37 -8.15 12.41 -4.84
N CYS A 38 -7.01 13.11 -4.95
CA CYS A 38 -6.98 14.53 -5.30
C CYS A 38 -7.48 14.82 -6.72
N GLN A 39 -7.70 13.79 -7.56
CA GLN A 39 -8.18 13.90 -8.93
C GLN A 39 -9.59 13.29 -9.09
N ARG A 40 -10.25 12.86 -8.01
CA ARG A 40 -11.53 12.14 -8.08
C ARG A 40 -12.66 13.00 -8.66
N GLU A 41 -12.58 14.32 -8.48
CA GLU A 41 -13.56 15.29 -8.99
C GLU A 41 -13.28 15.72 -10.43
N LEU A 42 -12.14 15.34 -11.00
CA LEU A 42 -11.80 15.67 -12.38
C LEU A 42 -12.55 14.73 -13.35
N PRO A 43 -12.91 15.21 -14.55
CA PRO A 43 -13.35 14.35 -15.64
C PRO A 43 -12.34 13.23 -15.93
N LEU A 44 -12.81 12.03 -16.26
CA LEU A 44 -11.96 10.85 -16.48
C LEU A 44 -10.82 11.07 -17.49
N HIS A 45 -11.05 11.88 -18.52
CA HIS A 45 -10.06 12.18 -19.56
C HIS A 45 -8.95 13.15 -19.08
N GLU A 46 -9.18 13.85 -17.98
CA GLU A 46 -8.20 14.75 -17.35
C GLU A 46 -7.43 14.06 -16.20
N GLN A 47 -7.93 12.91 -15.72
CA GLN A 47 -7.30 12.15 -14.65
C GLN A 47 -5.99 11.51 -15.12
N GLN A 48 -4.95 11.71 -14.34
CA GLN A 48 -3.64 11.10 -14.52
C GLN A 48 -3.48 9.89 -13.61
N VAL A 49 -3.10 8.76 -14.20
CA VAL A 49 -2.74 7.54 -13.48
C VAL A 49 -1.50 7.78 -12.62
N MET A 50 -1.51 7.23 -11.40
CA MET A 50 -0.35 7.28 -10.52
C MET A 50 0.83 6.48 -11.10
N ARG A 51 2.05 6.89 -10.77
CA ARG A 51 3.28 6.19 -11.17
C ARG A 51 3.58 5.06 -10.18
N LEU A 52 3.87 3.86 -10.67
CA LEU A 52 4.38 2.77 -9.83
C LEU A 52 5.82 3.08 -9.44
N VAL A 53 6.08 3.24 -8.14
CA VAL A 53 7.42 3.62 -7.63
C VAL A 53 8.10 2.50 -6.84
N ASP A 54 7.35 1.52 -6.34
CA ASP A 54 7.90 0.31 -5.74
C ASP A 54 6.94 -0.87 -5.92
N ASP A 55 7.44 -1.99 -6.41
CA ASP A 55 6.71 -3.25 -6.58
C ASP A 55 7.44 -4.44 -5.95
N ARG A 56 8.50 -4.17 -5.18
CA ARG A 56 9.37 -5.21 -4.64
C ARG A 56 8.67 -5.97 -3.53
N ILE A 57 8.79 -7.29 -3.58
CA ILE A 57 8.41 -8.17 -2.48
C ILE A 57 9.40 -7.95 -1.33
N ARG A 58 8.92 -7.39 -0.22
CA ARG A 58 9.75 -7.15 0.97
C ARG A 58 9.34 -8.12 2.07
N ARG A 59 10.30 -8.71 2.78
CA ARG A 59 9.98 -9.43 4.02
C ARG A 59 9.49 -8.40 5.05
N GLN A 60 8.32 -8.61 5.63
CA GLN A 60 7.90 -7.79 6.77
C GLN A 60 8.89 -8.03 7.92
N PRO A 61 9.40 -6.96 8.57
CA PRO A 61 10.13 -7.14 9.81
C PRO A 61 9.20 -7.86 10.79
N ALA A 62 9.70 -8.91 11.44
CA ALA A 62 8.96 -9.53 12.53
C ALA A 62 8.63 -8.38 13.50
N ALA A 63 7.34 -8.15 13.74
CA ALA A 63 6.93 -7.16 14.73
C ALA A 63 7.73 -7.48 16.00
N ALA A 64 8.55 -6.52 16.46
CA ALA A 64 9.32 -6.67 17.68
C ALA A 64 8.35 -7.19 18.72
N ALA A 65 8.59 -8.41 19.22
CA ALA A 65 7.72 -9.07 20.16
C ALA A 65 7.50 -8.09 21.32
N GLU A 66 6.30 -7.54 21.43
CA GLU A 66 5.86 -6.86 22.64
C GLU A 66 5.99 -7.90 23.74
N ARG A 67 7.09 -7.79 24.51
CA ARG A 67 7.31 -8.60 25.70
C ARG A 67 6.12 -8.30 26.62
N PRO A 68 5.31 -9.29 27.02
CA PRO A 68 4.35 -9.04 28.08
C PRO A 68 5.15 -8.66 29.32
N ALA A 69 4.81 -7.51 29.92
CA ALA A 69 5.30 -7.15 31.24
C ALA A 69 4.78 -8.21 32.21
N THR A 70 5.72 -8.93 32.83
CA THR A 70 5.50 -9.81 33.97
C THR A 70 4.98 -9.02 35.16
N ASP A 71 3.92 -9.53 35.81
CA ASP A 71 3.64 -9.37 37.24
C ASP A 71 3.45 -10.78 37.82
#